data_AF-A0A7X3VVA6-F1
#
_entry.id   AF-A0A7X3VVA6-F1
#
_cell.length_a   1.000
_cell.length_b   1.000
_cell.length_c   1.000
_cell.angle_alpha   90.00
_cell.angle_beta   90.00
_cell.angle_gamma   90.00
#
_symmetry.space_group_name_H-M   'P 1'
#
loop_
_entity.id
_entity.type
_entity.pdbx_description
1 polymer ?
#
loop_
_entity_poly.entity_id
_entity_poly.type
_entity_poly.pdbx_seq_one_letter_code
_entity_poly.pdbx_strand_id
1 'polypeptide(L)'
;MSLNIKNEETRRLAGELASLTGETMTGAITVALRERLERERRERSVEARLQRMRAIAERCAKLLREGGPPVDHGELLYDERGLPK
;
A
#
# COMPACT_ATOMS: atom_id res chain seq x y z
N MET A 1 -14.03 14.79 -25.78
CA MET A 1 -14.71 13.48 -25.76
C MET A 1 -15.93 13.57 -24.85
N SER A 2 -17.02 12.85 -25.14
CA SER A 2 -18.24 12.84 -24.33
C SER A 2 -18.40 11.52 -23.56
N LEU A 3 -18.73 11.62 -22.28
CA LEU A 3 -19.11 10.50 -21.42
C LEU A 3 -20.63 10.54 -21.26
N ASN A 4 -21.35 9.53 -21.75
CA ASN A 4 -22.81 9.46 -21.60
C ASN A 4 -23.19 8.59 -20.40
N ILE A 5 -23.70 9.21 -19.34
CA ILE A 5 -24.20 8.52 -18.16
C ILE A 5 -25.73 8.55 -18.19
N LYS A 6 -26.34 7.38 -18.41
CA LYS A 6 -27.81 7.21 -18.47
C LYS A 6 -28.47 6.96 -17.11
N ASN A 7 -27.65 6.78 -16.07
CA ASN A 7 -28.14 6.55 -14.72
C ASN A 7 -28.54 7.89 -14.07
N GLU A 8 -29.82 8.01 -13.69
CA GLU A 8 -30.39 9.26 -13.13
C GLU A 8 -29.77 9.64 -11.80
N GLU A 9 -29.53 8.66 -10.92
CA GLU A 9 -28.91 8.88 -9.61
C GLU A 9 -27.50 9.47 -9.75
N THR A 10 -26.69 8.93 -10.66
CA THR A 10 -25.33 9.43 -10.91
C THR A 10 -25.37 10.88 -11.39
N ARG A 11 -26.35 11.22 -12.24
CA ARG A 11 -26.54 12.58 -12.75
C ARG A 11 -26.95 13.54 -11.63
N ARG A 12 -27.85 13.09 -10.73
CA ARG A 12 -28.25 13.84 -9.53
C ARG A 12 -27.06 14.10 -8.60
N LEU A 13 -26.30 13.06 -8.26
CA LEU A 13 -25.12 13.15 -7.40
C LEU A 13 -24.05 14.08 -7.99
N ALA A 14 -23.80 13.98 -9.30
CA ALA A 14 -22.84 14.86 -9.97
C ALA A 14 -23.31 16.33 -9.97
N GLY A 15 -24.62 16.56 -10.13
CA GLY A 15 -25.21 17.90 -10.05
C GLY A 15 -25.11 18.48 -8.64
N GLU A 16 -25.46 17.70 -7.63
CA GLU A 16 -25.36 18.11 -6.22
C GLU A 16 -23.91 18.44 -5.84
N LEU A 17 -22.97 17.57 -6.20
CA LEU A 17 -21.55 17.80 -5.94
C LEU A 17 -21.06 19.08 -6.63
N ALA A 18 -21.42 19.28 -7.90
CA ALA A 18 -21.07 20.48 -8.65
C ALA A 18 -21.64 21.76 -8.03
N SER A 19 -22.91 21.72 -7.57
CA SER A 19 -23.53 22.85 -6.86
C SER A 19 -22.84 23.16 -5.53
N LEU A 20 -22.42 22.14 -4.78
CA LEU A 20 -21.73 22.30 -3.51
C LEU A 20 -20.30 22.82 -3.66
N THR A 21 -19.58 22.39 -4.70
CA THR A 21 -18.17 22.78 -4.92
C THR A 21 -18.02 24.02 -5.81
N GLY A 22 -19.08 24.48 -6.46
CA GLY A 22 -19.03 25.56 -7.45
C GLY A 22 -18.34 25.16 -8.77
N GLU A 23 -18.20 23.85 -9.02
CA GLU A 23 -17.59 23.32 -10.23
C GLU A 23 -18.64 23.02 -11.32
N THR A 24 -18.17 22.72 -12.53
CA THR A 24 -19.04 22.12 -13.55
C THR A 24 -19.31 20.65 -13.21
N MET A 25 -20.44 20.10 -13.68
CA MET A 25 -20.77 18.67 -13.49
C MET A 25 -19.65 17.75 -14.00
N THR A 26 -19.03 18.09 -15.13
CA THR A 26 -17.87 17.35 -15.66
C THR A 26 -16.64 17.49 -14.76
N GLY A 27 -16.40 18.68 -14.21
CA GLY A 27 -15.32 18.94 -13.25
C GLY A 27 -15.45 18.10 -11.99
N ALA A 28 -16.62 18.17 -11.36
CA ALA A 28 -16.95 17.43 -10.16
C ALA A 28 -16.80 15.90 -10.35
N ILE A 29 -17.30 15.36 -11.47
CA ILE A 29 -17.12 13.94 -11.82
C ILE A 29 -15.64 13.60 -12.01
N THR A 30 -14.89 14.45 -12.71
CA THR A 30 -13.47 14.20 -12.99
C THR A 30 -12.64 14.18 -11.70
N VAL A 31 -12.89 15.10 -10.78
CA VAL A 31 -12.23 15.17 -9.47
C VAL A 31 -12.59 13.93 -8.64
N ALA A 32 -13.88 13.62 -8.49
CA ALA A 32 -14.33 12.46 -7.72
C ALA A 32 -13.74 11.14 -8.23
N LEU A 33 -13.69 10.94 -9.55
CA LEU A 33 -13.08 9.75 -10.15
C LEU A 33 -11.57 9.70 -9.90
N ARG A 34 -10.88 10.84 -9.99
CA ARG A 34 -9.44 10.93 -9.74
C ARG A 34 -9.10 10.58 -8.30
N GLU A 35 -9.83 11.14 -7.34
CA GLU A 35 -9.66 10.86 -5.92
C GLU A 35 -9.93 9.39 -5.60
N ARG A 36 -11.02 8.81 -6.14
CA ARG A 36 -11.33 7.39 -5.94
C ARG A 36 -10.25 6.49 -6.54
N LEU A 37 -9.76 6.80 -7.74
CA LEU A 37 -8.69 6.05 -8.38
C LEU A 37 -7.38 6.15 -7.59
N GLU A 38 -7.06 7.33 -7.07
CA GLU A 38 -5.87 7.52 -6.25
C GLU A 38 -5.94 6.70 -4.95
N ARG A 39 -7.09 6.74 -4.25
CA ARG A 39 -7.32 5.93 -3.05
C ARG A 39 -7.16 4.44 -3.34
N GLU A 40 -7.81 3.93 -4.39
CA GLU A 40 -7.70 2.52 -4.79
C GLU A 40 -6.26 2.12 -5.16
N ARG A 41 -5.53 2.98 -5.87
CA ARG A 41 -4.12 2.74 -6.21
C ARG A 41 -3.24 2.69 -4.96
N ARG A 42 -3.45 3.62 -4.00
CA ARG A 42 -2.72 3.64 -2.74
C ARG A 42 -2.99 2.37 -1.93
N GLU A 43 -4.26 1.98 -1.76
CA GLU A 43 -4.64 0.76 -1.03
C GLU A 43 -4.01 -0.49 -1.66
N ARG A 44 -4.11 -0.64 -2.99
CA ARG A 44 -3.46 -1.75 -3.72
C ARG A 44 -1.94 -1.75 -3.56
N SER A 45 -1.30 -0.58 -3.54
CA SER A 45 0.14 -0.47 -3.36
C SER A 45 0.59 -0.89 -1.96
N VAL A 46 -0.19 -0.56 -0.93
CA VAL A 46 0.04 -0.95 0.46
C VAL A 46 -0.11 -2.46 0.60
N GLU A 47 -1.20 -3.02 0.07
CA GLU A 47 -1.42 -4.47 0.11
C GLU A 47 -0.29 -5.22 -0.60
N ALA A 48 0.10 -4.78 -1.81
CA ALA A 48 1.21 -5.37 -2.53
C ALA A 48 2.54 -5.28 -1.75
N ARG A 49 2.77 -4.17 -1.03
CA ARG A 49 3.96 -4.02 -0.17
C ARG A 49 3.91 -4.98 1.01
N LEU A 50 2.77 -5.09 1.70
CA LEU A 50 2.59 -6.00 2.82
C LEU A 50 2.79 -7.46 2.41
N GLN A 51 2.24 -7.86 1.25
CA GLN A 51 2.46 -9.20 0.70
C GLN A 51 3.94 -9.49 0.44
N ARG A 52 4.69 -8.53 -0.12
CA ARG A 52 6.14 -8.68 -0.28
C ARG A 52 6.88 -8.79 1.06
N MET A 53 6.50 -8.01 2.07
CA MET A 53 7.10 -8.08 3.40
C MET A 53 6.83 -9.42 4.08
N ARG A 54 5.59 -9.94 3.99
CA ARG A 54 5.23 -11.27 4.50
C ARG A 54 6.04 -12.37 3.83
N ALA A 55 6.16 -12.32 2.50
CA ALA A 55 6.97 -13.28 1.76
C ALA A 55 8.46 -13.26 2.18
N ILE A 56 9.02 -12.08 2.49
CA ILE A 56 10.39 -11.97 3.04
C ILE A 56 10.44 -12.59 4.43
N ALA A 57 9.51 -12.22 5.32
CA ALA A 57 9.47 -12.71 6.69
C ALA A 57 9.36 -14.24 6.74
N GLU A 58 8.52 -14.85 5.90
CA GLU A 58 8.37 -16.30 5.78
C GLU A 58 9.67 -16.99 5.34
N ARG A 59 10.37 -16.41 4.35
CA ARG A 59 11.68 -16.92 3.92
C ARG A 59 12.72 -16.83 5.03
N CYS A 60 12.81 -15.69 5.71
CA CYS A 60 13.73 -15.50 6.84
C CYS A 60 13.42 -16.49 7.98
N ALA A 61 12.14 -16.66 8.33
CA ALA A 61 11.72 -17.59 9.37
C ALA A 61 12.05 -19.05 9.03
N LYS A 62 11.95 -19.43 7.74
CA LYS A 62 12.37 -20.76 7.29
C LYS A 62 13.89 -20.95 7.46
N LEU A 63 14.69 -19.99 6.99
CA LEU A 63 16.15 -20.06 7.10
C LEU A 63 16.63 -20.10 8.57
N LEU A 64 16.01 -19.31 9.45
CA LEU A 64 16.34 -19.32 10.87
C LEU A 64 16.02 -20.66 11.54
N ARG A 65 14.91 -21.31 11.17
CA ARG A 65 14.59 -22.66 11.67
C ARG A 65 15.59 -23.71 11.19
N GLU A 66 16.07 -23.58 9.95
CA GLU A 66 17.05 -24.50 9.36
C GLU A 66 18.48 -24.24 9.86
N GLY A 67 18.81 -23.00 10.20
CA GLY A 67 20.15 -22.55 10.61
C GLY A 67 20.59 -22.97 12.02
N GLY A 68 19.76 -23.71 12.76
CA GLY A 68 20.04 -24.14 14.11
C GLY A 68 19.82 -23.05 15.17
N PRO A 69 20.13 -23.33 16.44
CA PRO A 69 19.92 -22.37 17.52
C PRO A 69 20.79 -21.11 17.32
N PRO A 70 20.34 -19.95 17.83
CA PRO A 70 21.13 -18.73 17.80
C PRO A 70 22.50 -18.97 18.42
N VAL A 71 23.56 -18.63 17.68
CA VAL A 71 24.93 -18.69 18.18
C VAL A 71 25.22 -17.38 18.92
N ASP A 72 25.90 -17.48 20.05
CA ASP A 72 26.45 -16.30 20.71
C ASP A 72 27.58 -15.73 19.84
N HIS A 73 27.25 -14.65 19.12
CA HIS A 73 28.20 -13.94 18.26
C HIS A 73 29.39 -13.36 19.05
N GLY A 74 29.23 -13.08 20.34
CA GLY A 74 30.30 -12.67 21.23
C GLY A 74 31.33 -13.77 21.38
N GLU A 75 30.90 -14.96 21.81
CA GLU A 75 31.80 -16.12 21.94
C GLU A 75 32.36 -16.60 20.59
N LEU A 76 31.57 -16.49 19.52
CA LEU A 76 31.98 -16.93 18.19
C LEU A 76 33.06 -16.03 17.58
N LEU A 77 32.90 -14.70 17.67
CA LEU A 77 33.72 -13.74 16.94
C LEU A 77 34.81 -13.10 17.80
N TYR A 78 34.70 -13.15 19.13
CA TYR A 78 35.62 -12.46 20.03
C TYR A 78 36.23 -13.43 21.06
N ASP A 79 37.47 -13.14 21.46
CA ASP A 79 38.14 -13.83 22.57
C ASP A 79 37.73 -13.25 23.94
N GLU A 80 38.24 -13.86 25.02
CA GLU A 80 37.95 -13.44 26.40
C GLU A 80 38.41 -12.00 26.73
N ARG A 81 39.25 -11.41 25.88
CA ARG A 81 39.75 -10.03 26.01
C ARG A 81 38.94 -9.05 25.13
N GLY A 82 37.94 -9.55 24.39
CA GLY A 82 37.12 -8.77 23.48
C GLY A 82 37.79 -8.45 22.14
N LEU A 83 38.88 -9.14 21.79
CA LEU A 83 39.54 -8.97 20.50
C LEU A 83 38.93 -9.93 19.45
N PRO A 84 38.85 -9.52 18.17
CA PRO A 84 38.41 -10.41 17.11
C PRO A 84 39.30 -11.66 17.04
N LYS A 85 38.66 -12.83 16.96
CA LYS A 85 39.33 -14.11 16.67
C LYS A 85 39.74 -14.21 15.20
#